data_AF-A0A645HY28-F1
#
_entry.id   AF-A0A645HY28-F1
#
_cell.length_a   1.000
_cell.length_b   1.000
_cell.length_c   1.000
_cell.angle_alpha   90.00
_cell.angle_beta   90.00
_cell.angle_gamma   90.00
#
_symmetry.space_group_name_H-M   'P 1'
#
loop_
_entity.id
_entity.type
_entity.pdbx_description
1 polymer ?
#
loop_
_entity_poly.entity_id
_entity_poly.type
_entity_poly.pdbx_seq_one_letter_code
_entity_poly.pdbx_strand_id
1 'polypeptide(L)'
;MPGIRPGEQTARYIDKILMRLTLIGAAYITVVCLLPEFLILKWNVPFYFGGTSLLIIVVVTMDFMSQVQAYVMSHQYESLLKKANFKGSPMIK
;
A
#
# COMPACT_ATOMS: atom_id res chain seq x y z
N MET A 1 -6.15 11.90 16.17
CA MET A 1 -5.13 11.62 17.20
C MET A 1 -5.46 12.45 18.44
N PRO A 2 -5.57 11.88 19.65
CA PRO A 2 -5.86 12.66 20.85
C PRO A 2 -4.57 13.21 21.46
N GLY A 3 -4.53 14.50 21.80
CA GLY A 3 -3.61 15.06 22.80
C GLY A 3 -2.42 15.92 22.35
N ILE A 4 -2.08 15.98 21.06
CA ILE A 4 -0.99 16.85 20.56
C ILE A 4 -1.63 18.13 19.99
N ARG A 5 -1.16 19.32 20.39
CA ARG A 5 -1.66 20.59 19.82
C ARG A 5 -1.55 20.50 18.28
N PRO A 6 -2.66 20.63 17.53
CA PRO A 6 -2.63 20.46 16.08
C PRO A 6 -1.66 21.47 15.46
N GLY A 7 -0.71 20.99 14.64
CA GLY A 7 0.34 21.80 14.04
C GLY A 7 1.68 21.07 13.94
N GLU A 8 2.78 21.81 14.15
CA GLU A 8 4.17 21.31 14.02
C GLU A 8 4.46 20.04 14.84
N GLN A 9 3.91 19.93 16.04
CA GLN A 9 4.22 18.79 16.92
C GLN A 9 3.62 17.47 16.42
N THR A 10 2.43 17.49 15.81
CA THR A 10 1.82 16.30 15.20
C THR A 10 2.58 15.91 13.93
N ALA A 11 2.97 16.89 13.11
CA ALA A 11 3.74 16.64 11.88
C ALA A 11 5.09 15.98 12.20
N ARG A 12 5.87 16.53 13.15
CA ARG A 12 7.15 15.94 13.56
C ARG A 12 7.02 14.52 14.12
N TYR A 13 5.92 14.22 14.81
CA TYR A 13 5.68 12.87 15.33
C TYR A 13 5.39 11.89 14.18
N ILE A 14 4.53 12.27 13.24
CA ILE A 14 4.22 11.45 12.06
C ILE A 14 5.47 11.24 11.20
N ASP A 15 6.23 12.30 10.91
CA ASP A 15 7.46 12.22 10.11
C ASP A 15 8.49 11.28 10.73
N LYS A 16 8.65 11.32 12.05
CA LYS A 16 9.57 10.42 12.75
C LYS A 16 9.17 8.96 12.62
N ILE A 17 7.87 8.67 12.65
CA ILE A 17 7.35 7.31 12.47
C ILE A 17 7.49 6.89 11.01
N LEU A 18 7.09 7.76 10.08
CA LEU A 18 7.22 7.52 8.64
C LEU A 18 8.66 7.20 8.29
N MET A 19 9.63 8.02 8.69
CA MET A 19 11.06 7.81 8.45
C MET A 19 11.53 6.43 8.90
N ARG A 20 11.15 5.97 10.10
CA ARG A 20 11.54 4.64 10.58
C ARG A 20 10.90 3.51 9.77
N LEU A 21 9.63 3.67 9.41
CA LEU A 21 8.91 2.69 8.62
C LEU A 21 9.49 2.59 7.20
N THR A 22 9.70 3.73 6.54
CA THR A 22 10.26 3.81 5.19
C THR A 22 11.69 3.28 5.13
N LEU A 23 12.50 3.51 6.17
CA LEU A 23 13.89 3.02 6.22
C LEU A 23 13.94 1.48 6.27
N ILE A 24 13.04 0.85 7.04
CA ILE A 24 12.90 -0.61 7.08
C ILE A 24 12.34 -1.14 5.75
N GLY A 25 11.33 -0.46 5.19
CA GLY A 25 10.73 -0.84 3.90
C GLY A 25 11.73 -0.78 2.73
N ALA A 26 12.54 0.26 2.67
CA ALA A 26 13.57 0.42 1.65
C ALA A 26 14.64 -0.67 1.74
N ALA A 27 15.07 -1.02 2.96
CA ALA A 27 16.01 -2.12 3.20
C ALA A 27 15.43 -3.47 2.74
N TYR A 28 14.14 -3.72 2.98
CA TYR A 28 13.48 -4.93 2.51
C TYR A 28 13.44 -5.02 0.97
N ILE A 29 13.04 -3.94 0.29
CA ILE A 29 12.95 -3.91 -1.18
C ILE A 29 14.33 -4.11 -1.81
N THR A 30 15.38 -3.51 -1.26
CA THR A 30 16.76 -3.70 -1.77
C THR A 30 17.23 -5.15 -1.63
N VAL A 31 16.96 -5.81 -0.50
CA VAL A 31 17.30 -7.23 -0.31
C VAL A 31 16.56 -8.13 -1.30
N VAL A 32 15.26 -7.89 -1.53
CA VAL A 32 14.46 -8.65 -2.51
C VAL A 32 14.98 -8.45 -3.94
N CYS A 33 15.45 -7.25 -4.29
CA CYS A 33 16.04 -6.96 -5.61
C CYS A 33 17.42 -7.61 -5.81
N LEU A 34 18.21 -7.76 -4.76
CA LEU A 34 19.54 -8.41 -4.81
C LEU A 34 19.47 -9.94 -4.96
N LEU A 35 18.38 -10.55 -4.48
CA LEU A 35 18.17 -12.00 -4.52
C LEU A 35 18.25 -12.60 -5.95
N PRO A 36 17.55 -12.08 -6.98
CA PRO A 36 17.67 -12.60 -8.35
C PRO A 36 19.07 -12.38 -8.95
N GLU A 37 19.70 -11.24 -8.66
CA GLU A 37 21.04 -10.91 -9.15
C GLU A 37 22.07 -11.94 -8.63
N PHE A 38 21.98 -12.29 -7.34
CA PHE A 38 22.83 -13.31 -6.73
C PHE A 38 22.58 -14.73 -7.29
N LEU A 39 21.33 -15.08 -7.59
CA LEU A 39 21.00 -16.39 -8.19
C LEU A 39 21.53 -16.52 -9.63
N ILE A 40 21.45 -15.47 -10.43
CA ILE A 40 21.96 -15.45 -11.81
C ILE A 40 23.49 -15.63 -11.81
N LEU A 41 24.20 -14.91 -10.93
CA LEU A 41 25.66 -14.96 -10.82
C LEU A 41 26.18 -16.34 -10.40
N LYS A 42 25.49 -17.04 -9.49
CA LYS A 42 25.97 -18.32 -8.94
C LYS A 42 25.56 -19.55 -9.76
N TRP A 43 24.39 -19.54 -10.40
CA TRP A 43 23.83 -20.74 -11.04
C TRP A 43 23.85 -20.72 -12.57
N ASN A 44 24.19 -19.59 -13.22
CA ASN A 44 24.37 -19.47 -14.68
C ASN A 44 23.24 -20.13 -15.51
N VAL A 45 22.02 -20.12 -14.98
CA VAL A 45 20.82 -20.51 -15.71
C VAL A 45 20.26 -19.21 -16.29
N PRO A 46 20.16 -19.07 -17.63
CA PRO A 46 19.58 -17.89 -18.25
C PRO A 46 18.09 -17.88 -17.93
N PHE A 47 17.75 -17.29 -16.79
CA PHE A 47 16.37 -16.99 -16.46
C PHE A 47 15.89 -15.99 -17.53
N TYR A 48 15.01 -16.44 -18.42
CA TYR A 48 14.33 -15.59 -19.42
C TYR A 48 13.56 -14.42 -18.74
N PHE A 49 13.32 -14.54 -17.43
CA PHE A 49 12.90 -13.47 -16.53
C PHE A 49 14.12 -12.92 -15.75
N GLY A 50 14.87 -11.99 -16.35
CA GLY A 50 15.99 -11.32 -15.68
C GLY A 50 15.57 -10.47 -14.47
N GLY A 51 16.54 -9.97 -13.69
CA GLY A 51 16.30 -9.18 -12.46
C GLY A 51 15.33 -8.00 -12.63
N THR A 52 15.37 -7.33 -13.78
CA THR A 52 14.46 -6.23 -14.12
C THR A 52 13.00 -6.69 -14.26
N SER A 53 12.76 -7.86 -14.86
CA SER A 53 11.39 -8.38 -15.04
C SER A 53 10.77 -8.83 -13.71
N LEU A 54 11.57 -9.39 -12.80
CA LEU A 54 11.12 -9.74 -11.45
C LEU A 54 10.74 -8.48 -10.65
N LEU A 55 11.57 -7.43 -10.74
CA LEU A 55 11.31 -6.15 -10.08
C LEU A 55 10.01 -5.53 -10.61
N ILE A 56 9.81 -5.52 -11.93
CA ILE A 56 8.58 -5.02 -12.56
C ILE A 56 7.34 -5.80 -12.07
N ILE A 57 7.39 -7.14 -12.03
CA ILE A 57 6.25 -7.96 -11.59
C ILE A 57 5.88 -7.65 -10.13
N VAL A 58 6.83 -7.57 -9.22
CA VAL A 58 6.56 -7.29 -7.80
C VAL A 58 5.96 -5.89 -7.61
N VAL A 59 6.52 -4.88 -8.27
CA VAL A 59 6.04 -3.49 -8.14
C VAL A 59 4.65 -3.34 -8.74
N VAL A 60 4.42 -3.85 -9.96
CA VAL A 60 3.12 -3.76 -10.64
C VAL A 60 2.04 -4.55 -9.91
N THR A 61 2.35 -5.73 -9.37
CA THR A 61 1.36 -6.52 -8.60
C THR A 61 0.95 -5.81 -7.32
N MET A 62 1.88 -5.20 -6.58
CA MET A 62 1.56 -4.42 -5.39
C MET A 62 0.73 -3.18 -5.73
N ASP A 63 1.08 -2.46 -6.79
CA ASP A 63 0.35 -1.29 -7.27
C ASP A 63 -1.07 -1.68 -7.74
N PHE A 64 -1.19 -2.76 -8.51
CA PHE A 64 -2.47 -3.29 -8.97
C PHE A 64 -3.38 -3.69 -7.80
N MET A 65 -2.87 -4.41 -6.79
CA MET A 65 -3.66 -4.78 -5.61
C MET A 65 -4.16 -3.55 -4.84
N SER A 66 -3.32 -2.52 -4.69
CA SER A 66 -3.70 -1.25 -4.05
C SER A 66 -4.83 -0.55 -4.83
N GLN A 67 -4.72 -0.48 -6.15
CA GLN A 67 -5.75 0.10 -7.02
C GLN A 67 -7.06 -0.70 -6.98
N VAL A 68 -6.99 -2.03 -7.01
CA VAL A 68 -8.16 -2.92 -6.89
C VAL A 68 -8.84 -2.71 -5.54
N GLN A 69 -8.08 -2.64 -4.45
CA GLN A 69 -8.64 -2.40 -3.12
C GLN A 69 -9.33 -1.04 -3.01
N ALA A 70 -8.75 0.01 -3.61
CA ALA A 70 -9.37 1.34 -3.67
C ALA A 70 -10.70 1.32 -4.46
N TYR A 71 -10.72 0.59 -5.58
CA TYR A 71 -11.93 0.41 -6.38
C TYR A 71 -13.03 -0.34 -5.60
N VAL A 72 -12.70 -1.46 -4.95
CA VAL A 72 -13.66 -2.25 -4.14
C VAL A 72 -14.19 -1.46 -2.95
N MET A 73 -13.32 -0.70 -2.27
CA MET A 73 -13.71 0.14 -1.14
C MET A 73 -14.75 1.19 -1.56
N SER A 74 -14.62 1.80 -2.74
CA SER A 74 -15.60 2.78 -3.25
C SER A 74 -17.02 2.21 -3.37
N HIS A 75 -17.16 0.95 -3.83
CA HIS A 75 -18.45 0.27 -3.95
C HIS A 75 -19.05 -0.06 -2.57
N GLN A 76 -18.21 -0.39 -1.59
CA GLN A 76 -18.68 -0.62 -0.22
C GLN A 76 -19.18 0.69 0.43
N TYR A 77 -18.55 1.83 0.17
CA TYR A 77 -19.05 3.14 0.58
C TYR A 77 -20.43 3.47 -0.01
N GLU A 78 -20.64 3.25 -1.32
CA GLU A 78 -21.96 3.45 -1.93
C GLU A 78 -23.03 2.53 -1.33
N SER A 79 -22.68 1.27 -1.05
CA SER A 79 -23.62 0.31 -0.45
C SER A 79 -24.04 0.71 0.97
N LEU A 80 -23.13 1.29 1.77
CA LEU A 80 -23.40 1.78 3.12
C LEU A 80 -24.19 3.10 3.11
N LEU A 81 -23.86 4.03 2.20
CA LEU A 81 -24.60 5.29 2.02
C LEU A 81 -26.01 5.07 1.47
N LYS A 82 -26.19 4.11 0.55
CA LYS A 82 -27.52 3.72 0.05
C LYS A 82 -28.37 3.09 1.16
N LYS A 83 -27.80 2.22 2.00
CA LYS A 83 -28.52 1.60 3.12
C LYS A 83 -28.93 2.61 4.21
N ALA A 84 -28.17 3.69 4.41
CA ALA A 84 -28.50 4.76 5.33
C ALA A 84 -29.69 5.64 4.84
N ASN A 85 -29.79 5.89 3.53
CA ASN A 85 -30.88 6.69 2.95
C ASN A 85 -32.26 6.00 3.00
N PHE A 86 -32.33 4.67 3.05
CA PHE A 86 -33.61 3.94 3.16
C PHE A 86 -34.21 3.88 4.58
N LYS A 87 -33.55 4.45 5.61
CA LYS A 87 -34.06 4.51 7.00
C LYS A 87 -34.48 5.93 7.43
N GLY A 88 -34.81 6.79 6.46
CA GLY A 88 -35.05 8.23 6.66
C GLY A 88 -36.48 8.74 6.47
N SER A 89 -37.48 7.90 6.17
CA SER A 89 -38.88 8.35 6.11
C SER A 89 -39.66 7.92 7.36
N PRO A 90 -39.68 8.71 8.45
CA PRO A 90 -40.76 8.62 9.39
C PRO A 90 -42.02 9.13 8.70
N MET A 91 -42.95 8.20 8.52
CA MET A 91 -44.39 8.43 8.43
C MET A 91 -44.83 9.48 9.47
N ILE A 92 -45.07 10.70 9.02
CA ILE A 92 -45.82 11.77 9.70
C ILE A 92 -46.43 12.55 8.52
N LYS A 93 -47.74 12.65 8.28
CA LYS A 93 -48.96 12.42 9.06
C LYS A 93 -50.10 12.21 8.05
#